data_AF-A0A1R3STP2-F1
#
_entry.id   AF-A0A1R3STP2-F1
#
_cell.length_a   1.000
_cell.length_b   1.000
_cell.length_c   1.000
_cell.angle_alpha   90.00
_cell.angle_beta   90.00
_cell.angle_gamma   90.00
#
_symmetry.space_group_name_H-M   'P 1'
#
loop_
_entity.id
_entity.type
_entity.pdbx_description
1 polymer ?
#
loop_
_entity_poly.entity_id
_entity_poly.type
_entity_poly.pdbx_seq_one_letter_code
_entity_poly.pdbx_strand_id
1 'polypeptide(L)'
;MFYDKNGLEVEGKVIGSEGSYKDLGNVKEKAFDKDILTAFDGHTSSGSWIGLEFPEPKEIDMIRFIPRNDGNCIEIGHRYELVFWNNKGWKSLGEQIATNDSLIYHNCPTNALFLLKNHTRGQEERIFTYENEEQVWW
;
A
#
# COMPACT_ATOMS: atom_id res chain seq x y z
N MET A 1 7.87 1.67 -11.71
CA MET A 1 7.37 1.84 -13.10
C MET A 1 7.88 3.14 -13.69
N PHE A 2 8.18 3.13 -14.99
CA PHE A 2 8.74 4.26 -15.75
C PHE A 2 7.74 4.66 -16.83
N TYR A 3 7.58 5.95 -17.09
CA TYR A 3 6.59 6.46 -18.04
C TYR A 3 7.22 7.49 -19.00
N ASP A 4 6.75 7.49 -20.25
CA ASP A 4 7.12 8.46 -21.27
C ASP A 4 6.35 9.78 -21.11
N LYS A 5 6.67 10.76 -21.96
CA LYS A 5 6.01 12.09 -21.99
C LYS A 5 4.51 12.05 -22.30
N ASN A 6 3.98 10.94 -22.79
CA ASN A 6 2.56 10.75 -23.07
C ASN A 6 1.85 10.04 -21.91
N GLY A 7 2.56 9.72 -20.83
CA GLY A 7 2.05 8.95 -19.70
C GLY A 7 1.91 7.45 -19.99
N LEU A 8 2.53 6.95 -21.05
CA LEU A 8 2.55 5.51 -21.37
C LEU A 8 3.69 4.83 -20.61
N GLU A 9 3.42 3.67 -20.03
CA GLU A 9 4.44 2.87 -19.35
C GLU A 9 5.52 2.41 -20.34
N VAL A 10 6.77 2.58 -19.94
CA VAL A 10 7.94 2.14 -20.72
C VAL A 10 8.41 0.79 -20.19
N GLU A 11 8.28 -0.23 -21.03
CA GLU A 11 8.72 -1.59 -20.72
C GLU A 11 10.22 -1.79 -21.02
N GLY A 12 10.86 -2.65 -20.23
CA GLY A 12 12.26 -3.03 -20.37
C GLY A 12 12.53 -4.34 -19.68
N LYS A 13 13.73 -4.89 -19.88
CA LYS A 13 14.17 -6.09 -19.18
C LYS A 13 14.60 -5.72 -17.76
N VAL A 14 14.06 -6.40 -16.77
CA VAL A 14 14.45 -6.17 -15.37
C VAL A 14 15.92 -6.57 -15.16
N ILE A 15 16.70 -5.65 -14.60
CA ILE A 15 18.10 -5.83 -14.21
C ILE A 15 18.31 -5.37 -12.78
N GLY A 16 19.35 -5.86 -12.11
CA GLY A 16 19.62 -5.49 -10.73
C GLY A 16 20.43 -6.52 -9.98
N SER A 17 20.45 -6.37 -8.66
CA SER A 17 21.01 -7.35 -7.73
C SER A 17 20.28 -8.68 -7.83
N GLU A 18 21.06 -9.77 -7.81
CA GLU A 18 20.52 -11.13 -7.85
C GLU A 18 20.19 -11.67 -6.45
N GLY A 19 19.31 -12.67 -6.42
CA GLY A 19 18.86 -13.31 -5.19
C GLY A 19 17.87 -12.46 -4.39
N SER A 20 17.59 -12.93 -3.18
CA SER A 20 16.70 -12.27 -2.24
C SER A 20 17.14 -12.53 -0.81
N TYR A 21 16.64 -11.75 0.14
CA TYR A 21 16.84 -11.99 1.57
C TYR A 21 16.46 -13.45 1.92
N LYS A 22 17.45 -14.20 2.45
CA LYS A 22 17.30 -15.61 2.85
C LYS A 22 16.70 -16.53 1.77
N ASP A 23 16.87 -16.21 0.50
CA ASP A 23 16.33 -16.98 -0.63
C ASP A 23 14.81 -17.18 -0.58
N LEU A 24 14.08 -16.20 -0.02
CA LEU A 24 12.62 -16.24 0.13
C LEU A 24 11.84 -15.95 -1.18
N GLY A 25 12.52 -15.61 -2.27
CA GLY A 25 11.93 -15.42 -3.60
C GLY A 25 11.45 -14.00 -3.91
N ASN A 26 11.71 -13.03 -3.03
CA ASN A 26 11.43 -11.60 -3.25
C ASN A 26 12.48 -10.94 -4.15
N VAL A 27 12.63 -11.47 -5.36
CA VAL A 27 13.63 -11.06 -6.36
C VAL A 27 13.27 -9.74 -7.05
N LYS A 28 14.23 -9.17 -7.80
CA LYS A 28 14.11 -7.85 -8.46
C LYS A 28 12.87 -7.68 -9.33
N GLU A 29 12.38 -8.76 -9.94
CA GLU A 29 11.17 -8.79 -10.76
C GLU A 29 9.91 -8.39 -9.98
N LYS A 30 9.88 -8.61 -8.66
CA LYS A 30 8.77 -8.22 -7.78
C LYS A 30 8.53 -6.72 -7.71
N ALA A 31 9.53 -5.90 -8.00
CA ALA A 31 9.33 -4.45 -8.07
C ALA A 31 8.60 -3.98 -9.36
N PHE A 32 8.38 -4.90 -10.32
CA PHE A 32 7.83 -4.60 -11.64
C PHE A 32 6.62 -5.49 -12.01
N ASP A 33 6.17 -6.39 -11.13
CA ASP A 33 5.08 -7.34 -11.44
C ASP A 33 3.67 -6.75 -11.27
N LYS A 34 3.58 -5.48 -10.88
CA LYS A 34 2.34 -4.71 -10.66
C LYS A 34 1.47 -5.26 -9.53
N ASP A 35 2.00 -6.18 -8.72
CA ASP A 35 1.37 -6.62 -7.48
C ASP A 35 1.88 -5.78 -6.31
N ILE A 36 1.00 -4.93 -5.77
CA ILE A 36 1.32 -4.00 -4.68
C ILE A 36 1.71 -4.70 -3.37
N LEU A 37 1.40 -5.99 -3.23
CA LEU A 37 1.70 -6.80 -2.05
C LEU A 37 3.05 -7.53 -2.17
N THR A 38 3.70 -7.46 -3.33
CA THR A 38 5.04 -7.99 -3.51
C THR A 38 6.07 -6.86 -3.56
N ALA A 39 7.29 -7.17 -3.16
CA ALA A 39 8.38 -6.20 -3.16
C ALA A 39 9.71 -6.91 -3.39
N PHE A 40 10.69 -6.17 -3.91
CA PHE A 40 12.07 -6.61 -3.93
C PHE A 40 12.68 -6.53 -2.51
N ASP A 41 13.29 -7.62 -2.06
CA ASP A 41 13.98 -7.71 -0.77
C ASP A 41 15.36 -8.32 -1.02
N GLY A 42 16.37 -7.46 -1.18
CA GLY A 42 17.71 -7.84 -1.65
C GLY A 42 18.46 -8.75 -0.68
N HIS A 43 19.45 -9.47 -1.20
CA HIS A 43 20.24 -10.42 -0.40
C HIS A 43 21.05 -9.74 0.72
N THR A 44 21.46 -8.48 0.53
CA THR A 44 22.24 -7.68 1.47
C THR A 44 21.42 -6.52 2.05
N SER A 45 21.73 -6.11 3.27
CA SER A 45 21.07 -4.99 3.96
C SER A 45 21.32 -3.61 3.33
N SER A 46 22.32 -3.50 2.45
CA SER A 46 22.63 -2.28 1.72
C SER A 46 23.27 -2.60 0.36
N GLY A 47 23.25 -1.64 -0.55
CA GLY A 47 23.85 -1.76 -1.89
C GLY A 47 23.05 -2.57 -2.90
N SER A 48 21.89 -3.10 -2.50
CA SER A 48 20.95 -3.73 -3.43
C SER A 48 20.32 -2.68 -4.35
N TRP A 49 20.19 -2.97 -5.63
CA TRP A 49 19.63 -2.07 -6.63
C TRP A 49 18.82 -2.83 -7.68
N ILE A 50 17.90 -2.13 -8.33
CA ILE A 50 17.05 -2.64 -9.40
C ILE A 50 16.86 -1.57 -10.47
N GLY A 51 16.57 -1.99 -11.69
CA GLY A 51 16.34 -1.09 -12.82
C GLY A 51 15.80 -1.83 -14.04
N LEU A 52 15.67 -1.08 -15.13
CA LEU A 52 15.28 -1.61 -16.44
C LEU A 52 16.39 -1.37 -17.45
N GLU A 53 16.70 -2.41 -18.22
CA GLU A 53 17.47 -2.33 -19.45
C GLU A 53 16.49 -2.13 -20.62
N PHE A 54 16.62 -1.00 -21.31
CA PHE A 54 15.84 -0.73 -22.52
C PHE A 54 16.62 -1.18 -23.76
N PRO A 55 15.96 -1.78 -24.78
CA PRO A 55 16.63 -2.23 -26.00
C PRO A 55 17.19 -1.08 -26.84
N GLU A 56 16.69 0.13 -26.62
CA GLU A 56 17.12 1.37 -27.25
C GLU A 56 16.97 2.53 -26.25
N PRO A 57 17.64 3.67 -26.45
CA PRO A 57 17.46 4.84 -25.60
C PRO A 57 16.00 5.27 -25.51
N LYS A 58 15.48 5.42 -24.29
CA LYS A 58 14.13 5.91 -24.00
C LYS A 58 14.20 7.20 -23.17
N GLU A 59 13.35 8.16 -23.52
CA GLU A 59 13.10 9.36 -22.71
C GLU A 59 12.07 9.01 -21.63
N ILE A 60 12.46 9.18 -20.36
CA ILE A 60 11.59 8.94 -19.21
C ILE A 60 11.17 10.30 -18.64
N ASP A 61 9.87 10.53 -18.56
CA ASP A 61 9.28 11.75 -18.01
C ASP A 61 8.90 11.57 -16.54
N MET A 62 8.47 10.37 -16.14
CA MET A 62 8.00 10.10 -14.79
C MET A 62 8.43 8.72 -14.28
N ILE A 63 8.78 8.66 -12.99
CA ILE A 63 8.97 7.41 -12.24
C ILE A 63 7.89 7.33 -11.17
N ARG A 64 7.18 6.21 -11.13
CA ARG A 64 6.24 5.86 -10.04
C ARG A 64 6.77 4.65 -9.30
N PHE A 65 6.86 4.75 -7.97
CA PHE A 65 7.25 3.66 -7.09
C PHE A 65 6.34 3.62 -5.85
N ILE A 66 6.27 2.46 -5.21
CA ILE A 66 5.59 2.25 -3.94
C ILE A 66 6.59 1.57 -2.98
N PRO A 67 6.72 2.04 -1.74
CA PRO A 67 7.45 1.30 -0.72
C PRO A 67 6.80 -0.07 -0.48
N ARG A 68 7.57 -1.02 0.06
CA ARG A 68 7.00 -2.28 0.54
C ARG A 68 5.87 -1.98 1.51
N ASN A 69 4.69 -2.50 1.21
CA ASN A 69 3.53 -2.46 2.07
C ASN A 69 2.97 -3.89 2.19
N ASP A 70 2.17 -4.11 3.21
CA ASP A 70 1.50 -5.37 3.53
C ASP A 70 0.01 -5.34 3.13
N GLY A 71 -0.41 -4.35 2.34
CA GLY A 71 -1.82 -4.18 1.97
C GLY A 71 -2.69 -3.55 3.04
N ASN A 72 -2.11 -3.02 4.12
CA ASN A 72 -2.88 -2.39 5.20
C ASN A 72 -3.28 -0.93 4.93
N CYS A 73 -3.08 -0.43 3.71
CA CYS A 73 -3.53 0.90 3.28
C CYS A 73 -4.98 0.88 2.76
N ILE A 74 -5.54 2.07 2.52
CA ILE A 74 -6.85 2.20 1.86
C ILE A 74 -6.69 1.90 0.36
N GLU A 75 -7.41 0.89 -0.11
CA GLU A 75 -7.41 0.45 -1.50
C GLU A 75 -8.64 1.00 -2.24
N ILE A 76 -8.41 1.71 -3.34
CA ILE A 76 -9.47 2.28 -4.18
C ILE A 76 -10.36 1.14 -4.73
N GLY A 77 -11.68 1.34 -4.64
CA GLY A 77 -12.69 0.37 -5.04
C GLY A 77 -13.10 -0.61 -3.94
N HIS A 78 -12.35 -0.69 -2.83
CA HIS A 78 -12.75 -1.48 -1.68
C HIS A 78 -13.81 -0.74 -0.83
N ARG A 79 -14.71 -1.52 -0.25
CA ARG A 79 -15.75 -1.07 0.68
C ARG A 79 -15.25 -1.16 2.12
N TYR A 80 -15.26 -0.04 2.82
CA TYR A 80 -14.83 0.08 4.20
C TYR A 80 -15.98 0.51 5.11
N GLU A 81 -15.94 0.08 6.37
CA GLU A 81 -16.84 0.51 7.44
C GLU A 81 -16.03 0.97 8.65
N LEU A 82 -16.22 2.21 9.11
CA LEU A 82 -15.68 2.64 10.38
C LEU A 82 -16.67 2.33 11.49
N VAL A 83 -16.24 1.58 12.51
CA VAL A 83 -17.03 1.33 13.71
C VAL A 83 -16.35 1.90 14.94
N PHE A 84 -17.13 2.24 15.97
CA PHE A 84 -16.63 2.65 17.28
C PHE A 84 -17.28 1.86 18.41
N TRP A 85 -16.56 1.70 19.52
CA TRP A 85 -17.06 1.03 20.71
C TRP A 85 -17.83 2.00 21.62
N ASN A 86 -19.09 1.69 21.94
CA ASN A 86 -19.96 2.57 22.75
C ASN A 86 -20.25 2.04 24.17
N ASN A 87 -19.35 1.22 24.72
CA ASN A 87 -19.53 0.48 26.00
C ASN A 87 -20.61 -0.61 26.00
N LYS A 88 -21.39 -0.74 24.93
CA LYS A 88 -22.39 -1.82 24.75
C LYS A 88 -22.13 -2.69 23.53
N GLY A 89 -21.26 -2.25 22.63
CA GLY A 89 -20.93 -2.94 21.39
C GLY A 89 -20.28 -2.01 20.36
N TRP A 90 -19.87 -2.61 19.25
CA TRP A 90 -19.45 -1.87 18.06
C TRP A 90 -20.66 -1.21 17.39
N LYS A 91 -20.52 0.06 17.02
CA LYS A 91 -21.53 0.84 16.29
C LYS A 91 -20.92 1.43 15.03
N SER A 92 -21.63 1.30 13.93
CA SER A 92 -21.22 1.81 12.62
C SER A 92 -21.31 3.33 12.56
N LEU A 93 -20.31 3.95 11.94
CA LEU A 93 -20.31 5.35 11.49
C LEU A 93 -20.60 5.46 9.97
N GLY A 94 -20.88 4.33 9.33
CA GLY A 94 -21.21 4.24 7.91
C GLY A 94 -20.24 3.38 7.11
N GLU A 95 -20.67 3.05 5.90
CA GLU A 95 -19.86 2.36 4.90
C GLU A 95 -19.57 3.30 3.72
N GLN A 96 -18.40 3.16 3.12
CA GLN A 96 -18.06 3.86 1.87
C GLN A 96 -17.15 3.04 0.97
N ILE A 97 -17.28 3.24 -0.34
CA ILE A 97 -16.32 2.74 -1.32
C ILE A 97 -15.19 3.76 -1.44
N ALA A 98 -13.96 3.31 -1.23
CA ALA A 98 -12.78 4.15 -1.38
C ALA A 98 -12.66 4.64 -2.82
N THR A 99 -12.69 5.95 -3.01
CA THR A 99 -12.41 6.61 -4.31
C THR A 99 -11.01 7.21 -4.35
N ASN A 100 -10.31 7.19 -3.22
CA ASN A 100 -8.95 7.68 -3.04
C ASN A 100 -8.20 6.79 -2.03
N ASP A 101 -6.94 7.10 -1.78
CA ASP A 101 -6.05 6.45 -0.80
C ASP A 101 -6.35 6.81 0.68
N SER A 102 -7.48 7.47 0.93
CA SER A 102 -7.90 7.94 2.25
C SER A 102 -9.43 7.92 2.39
N LEU A 103 -9.92 7.84 3.62
CA LEU A 103 -11.35 7.84 3.98
C LEU A 103 -11.66 8.99 4.92
N ILE A 104 -12.76 9.69 4.67
CA ILE A 104 -13.24 10.79 5.52
C ILE A 104 -14.56 10.37 6.16
N TYR A 105 -14.58 10.29 7.49
CA TYR A 105 -15.78 10.11 8.29
C TYR A 105 -16.07 11.38 9.09
N HIS A 106 -17.33 11.77 9.18
CA HIS A 106 -17.77 12.98 9.88
C HIS A 106 -18.52 12.65 11.16
N ASN A 107 -18.54 13.59 12.11
CA ASN A 107 -19.27 13.46 13.38
C ASN A 107 -18.84 12.23 14.22
N CYS A 108 -17.57 11.85 14.12
CA CYS A 108 -17.00 10.77 14.92
C CYS A 108 -16.98 11.16 16.41
N PRO A 109 -17.30 10.24 17.34
CA PRO A 109 -17.23 10.51 18.77
C PRO A 109 -15.78 10.72 19.23
N THR A 110 -15.56 11.64 20.16
CA THR A 110 -14.26 11.82 20.82
C THR A 110 -14.03 10.77 21.89
N ASN A 111 -12.77 10.44 22.20
CA ASN A 111 -12.40 9.47 23.25
C ASN A 111 -13.08 8.09 23.07
N ALA A 112 -13.16 7.63 21.82
CA ALA A 112 -13.73 6.34 21.48
C ALA A 112 -12.65 5.41 20.91
N LEU A 113 -12.85 4.11 21.10
CA LEU A 113 -12.07 3.09 20.41
C LEU A 113 -12.71 2.83 19.05
N PHE A 114 -11.91 2.93 18.00
CA PHE A 114 -12.32 2.74 16.62
C PHE A 114 -11.74 1.45 16.05
N LEU A 115 -12.42 0.92 15.03
CA LEU A 115 -11.96 -0.16 14.18
C LEU A 115 -12.43 0.13 12.76
N LEU A 116 -11.50 0.13 11.81
CA LEU A 116 -11.81 0.24 10.39
C LEU A 116 -11.87 -1.16 9.79
N LYS A 117 -13.01 -1.52 9.21
CA LYS A 117 -13.23 -2.82 8.60
C LYS A 117 -13.15 -2.74 7.09
N ASN A 118 -12.46 -3.67 6.45
CA ASN A 118 -12.48 -3.84 5.00
C ASN A 118 -13.41 -5.00 4.64
N HIS A 119 -14.57 -4.70 4.05
CA HIS A 119 -15.57 -5.69 3.67
C HIS A 119 -15.32 -6.33 2.29
N THR A 120 -14.16 -6.07 1.69
CA THR A 120 -13.80 -6.57 0.35
C THR A 120 -12.72 -7.65 0.42
N ARG A 121 -11.64 -7.38 1.17
CA ARG A 121 -10.50 -8.29 1.34
C ARG A 121 -9.83 -8.05 2.71
N GLY A 122 -9.05 -9.02 3.15
CA GLY A 122 -8.31 -8.95 4.41
C GLY A 122 -9.18 -9.23 5.64
N GLN A 123 -8.53 -9.56 6.75
CA GLN A 123 -9.14 -9.61 8.09
C GLN A 123 -8.22 -8.97 9.14
N GLU A 124 -7.10 -8.38 8.70
CA GLU A 124 -6.17 -7.69 9.59
C GLU A 124 -6.70 -6.30 9.88
N GLU A 125 -7.44 -6.19 10.97
CA GLU A 125 -8.01 -4.94 11.45
C GLU A 125 -7.44 -4.66 12.83
N ARG A 126 -6.94 -3.44 13.04
CA ARG A 126 -6.39 -3.03 14.33
C ARG A 126 -7.23 -1.91 14.93
N ILE A 127 -7.50 -2.03 16.23
CA ILE A 127 -8.20 -1.00 16.97
C ILE A 127 -7.28 0.22 17.16
N PHE A 128 -7.87 1.40 17.15
CA PHE A 128 -7.14 2.64 17.40
C PHE A 128 -7.99 3.66 18.15
N THR A 129 -7.32 4.57 18.85
CA THR A 129 -7.92 5.82 19.31
C THR A 129 -7.48 6.96 18.39
N TYR A 130 -8.26 8.03 18.33
CA TYR A 130 -7.91 9.24 17.59
C TYR A 130 -7.72 10.38 18.59
N GLU A 131 -6.48 10.75 18.83
CA GLU A 131 -6.06 11.64 19.92
C GLU A 131 -5.12 12.70 19.35
N ASN A 132 -5.34 13.99 19.67
CA ASN A 132 -4.50 15.10 19.21
C ASN A 132 -4.25 15.12 17.68
N GLU A 133 -5.29 14.84 16.90
CA GLU A 133 -5.22 14.75 15.43
C GLU A 133 -4.38 13.58 14.88
N GLU A 134 -4.06 12.59 15.72
CA GLU A 134 -3.28 11.41 15.35
C GLU A 134 -4.02 10.10 15.66
N GLN A 135 -3.74 9.07 14.84
CA GLN A 135 -4.18 7.70 15.11
C GLN A 135 -3.19 6.99 16.04
N VAL A 136 -3.67 6.49 17.18
CA VAL A 136 -2.90 5.72 18.16
C VAL A 136 -3.38 4.27 18.14
N TRP A 137 -2.49 3.36 17.73
CA TRP A 137 -2.80 1.93 17.51
C TRP A 137 -2.61 1.09 18.77
N TRP A 138 -3.54 0.14 19.01
CA TRP A 138 -3.52 -0.77 20.17
C TRP A 138 -3.48 -2.24 19.75
#